data_AF-A0A1G8ZDS1-F1
#
_entry.id   AF-A0A1G8ZDS1-F1
#
_cell.length_a   1.000
_cell.length_b   1.000
_cell.length_c   1.000
_cell.angle_alpha   90.00
_cell.angle_beta   90.00
_cell.angle_gamma   90.00
#
_symmetry.space_group_name_H-M   'P 1'
#
loop_
_entity.id
_entity.type
_entity.pdbx_description
1 polymer ?
#
loop_
_entity_poly.entity_id
_entity_poly.type
_entity_poly.pdbx_seq_one_letter_code
_entity_poly.pdbx_strand_id
1 'polypeptide(L)'
;MTKTTERLARWVSSLRYESLPSEVIGKAKLCLADSISCMVGGADLVPSKTLLKVLCRSGQGSVAVPGVSARLGLLDAAYYGAQTANALD
;
A
#
# COMPACT_ATOMS: atom_id res chain seq x y z
N MET A 1 -14.40 10.50 31.09
CA MET A 1 -13.65 10.88 29.87
C MET A 1 -13.31 9.63 29.08
N THR A 2 -13.70 9.53 27.81
CA THR A 2 -13.28 8.43 26.92
C THR A 2 -11.80 8.56 26.59
N LYS A 3 -11.05 7.45 26.56
CA LYS A 3 -9.62 7.45 26.23
C LYS A 3 -9.42 7.85 24.76
N THR A 4 -8.31 8.50 24.42
CA THR A 4 -8.02 8.95 23.03
C THR A 4 -8.06 7.78 22.05
N THR A 5 -7.46 6.63 22.40
CA THR A 5 -7.48 5.40 21.59
C THR A 5 -8.90 4.91 21.33
N GLU A 6 -9.75 4.95 22.33
CA GLU A 6 -11.16 4.54 22.23
C GLU A 6 -11.94 5.48 21.31
N ARG A 7 -11.71 6.79 21.41
CA ARG A 7 -12.32 7.77 20.50
C ARG A 7 -11.92 7.54 19.05
N LEU A 8 -10.63 7.28 18.78
CA LEU A 8 -10.14 6.99 17.44
C LEU A 8 -10.72 5.68 16.90
N ALA A 9 -10.72 4.62 17.72
CA ALA A 9 -11.26 3.32 17.32
C ALA A 9 -12.75 3.41 16.93
N ARG A 10 -13.56 4.12 17.74
CA ARG A 10 -14.98 4.36 17.43
C ARG A 10 -15.16 5.19 16.15
N TRP A 11 -14.32 6.20 15.93
CA TRP A 11 -14.39 7.01 14.72
C TRP A 11 -14.08 6.18 13.47
N VAL A 12 -12.98 5.42 13.47
CA VAL A 12 -12.61 4.57 12.32
C VAL A 12 -13.66 3.48 12.05
N SER A 13 -14.17 2.82 13.09
CA SER A 13 -15.11 1.70 12.91
C SER A 13 -16.53 2.13 12.52
N SER A 14 -16.91 3.39 12.75
CA SER A 14 -18.22 3.93 12.38
C SER A 14 -18.23 4.69 11.06
N LEU A 15 -17.06 4.95 10.47
CA LEU A 15 -16.92 5.68 9.22
C LEU A 15 -17.53 4.89 8.05
N ARG A 16 -18.33 5.55 7.22
CA ARG A 16 -18.93 4.97 6.00
C ARG A 16 -18.48 5.74 4.77
N TYR A 17 -18.30 5.04 3.65
CA TYR A 17 -17.86 5.66 2.40
C TYR A 17 -18.77 6.82 1.96
N GLU A 18 -20.08 6.64 2.12
CA GLU A 18 -21.11 7.62 1.74
C GLU A 18 -21.08 8.89 2.60
N SER A 19 -20.43 8.85 3.76
CA SER A 19 -20.25 10.01 4.63
C SER A 19 -19.00 10.83 4.31
N LEU A 20 -18.17 10.38 3.37
CA LEU A 20 -16.95 11.07 2.98
C LEU A 20 -17.27 12.27 2.07
N PRO A 21 -16.69 13.46 2.33
CA PRO A 21 -16.79 14.58 1.41
C PRO A 21 -16.24 14.21 0.02
N SER A 22 -16.91 14.67 -1.03
CA SER A 22 -16.51 14.37 -2.42
C SER A 22 -15.09 14.82 -2.74
N GLU A 23 -14.65 15.95 -2.18
CA GLU A 23 -13.27 16.43 -2.30
C GLU A 23 -12.24 15.47 -1.69
N VAL A 24 -12.56 14.86 -0.53
CA VAL A 24 -11.69 13.90 0.14
C VAL A 24 -11.57 12.63 -0.69
N ILE A 25 -12.68 12.14 -1.26
CA ILE A 25 -12.67 11.01 -2.19
C ILE A 25 -11.81 11.33 -3.41
N GLY A 26 -11.95 12.53 -3.98
CA GLY A 26 -11.16 12.99 -5.12
C GLY A 26 -9.66 13.00 -4.81
N LYS A 27 -9.27 13.58 -3.67
CA LYS A 27 -7.86 13.62 -3.23
C LYS A 27 -7.31 12.22 -2.91
N ALA A 28 -8.09 11.36 -2.24
CA ALA A 28 -7.67 10.00 -1.94
C ALA A 28 -7.38 9.20 -3.22
N LYS A 29 -8.21 9.35 -4.27
CA LYS A 29 -7.96 8.72 -5.58
C LYS A 29 -6.65 9.20 -6.20
N LEU A 30 -6.34 10.49 -6.10
CA LEU A 30 -5.07 11.04 -6.58
C LEU A 30 -3.88 10.46 -5.81
N CYS A 31 -3.96 10.39 -4.47
CA CYS A 31 -2.91 9.78 -3.65
C CYS A 31 -2.68 8.30 -3.99
N LEU A 32 -3.76 7.55 -4.24
CA LEU A 32 -3.65 6.14 -4.66
C LEU A 32 -2.99 6.02 -6.04
N ALA A 33 -3.39 6.85 -7.00
CA ALA A 33 -2.80 6.84 -8.35
C ALA A 33 -1.31 7.22 -8.32
N ASP A 34 -0.94 8.22 -7.53
CA ASP A 34 0.44 8.63 -7.29
C ASP A 34 1.26 7.50 -6.67
N SER A 35 0.75 6.90 -5.58
CA SER A 35 1.43 5.78 -4.91
C SER A 35 1.67 4.59 -5.85
N ILE A 36 0.66 4.21 -6.65
CA ILE A 36 0.79 3.12 -7.64
C ILE A 36 1.83 3.48 -8.71
N SER A 37 1.86 4.73 -9.15
CA SER A 37 2.84 5.19 -10.15
C SER A 37 4.26 5.13 -9.60
N CYS A 38 4.45 5.54 -8.35
CA CYS A 38 5.74 5.41 -7.67
C CYS A 38 6.14 3.95 -7.46
N MET A 39 5.21 3.04 -7.11
CA MET A 39 5.50 1.60 -7.05
C MET A 39 6.03 1.08 -8.38
N VAL A 40 5.37 1.42 -9.48
CA VAL A 40 5.79 1.01 -10.84
C VAL A 40 7.16 1.59 -11.18
N GLY A 41 7.38 2.88 -10.91
CA GLY A 41 8.66 3.55 -11.19
C GLY A 41 9.82 3.05 -10.32
N GLY A 42 9.54 2.73 -9.04
CA GLY A 42 10.51 2.25 -8.07
C GLY A 42 10.81 0.75 -8.18
N ALA A 43 9.95 -0.04 -8.82
CA ALA A 43 10.12 -1.50 -8.93
C ALA A 43 11.40 -1.91 -9.66
N ASP A 44 11.87 -1.10 -10.61
CA ASP A 44 13.02 -1.42 -11.44
C ASP A 44 14.39 -1.11 -10.80
N LEU A 45 14.40 -0.46 -9.64
CA LEU A 45 15.62 -0.14 -8.91
C LEU A 45 16.28 -1.40 -8.33
N VAL A 46 17.62 -1.37 -8.23
CA VAL A 46 18.43 -2.46 -7.66
C VAL A 46 17.96 -2.90 -6.27
N PRO A 47 17.72 -2.00 -5.29
CA PRO A 47 17.19 -2.40 -3.99
C PRO A 47 15.84 -3.11 -4.09
N SER A 48 14.91 -2.60 -4.91
CA SER A 48 13.61 -3.20 -5.16
C SER A 48 13.72 -4.61 -5.76
N LYS A 49 14.56 -4.80 -6.77
CA LYS A 49 14.83 -6.13 -7.38
C LYS A 49 15.42 -7.11 -6.38
N THR A 50 16.28 -6.64 -5.49
CA THR A 50 16.90 -7.45 -4.44
C THR A 50 15.86 -7.89 -3.41
N LEU A 51 15.03 -6.96 -2.95
CA LEU A 51 13.95 -7.26 -2.02
C LEU A 51 12.97 -8.28 -2.61
N LEU A 52 12.56 -8.10 -3.86
CA LEU A 52 11.65 -9.04 -4.53
C LEU A 52 12.20 -10.47 -4.53
N LYS A 53 13.49 -10.65 -4.83
CA LYS A 53 14.14 -11.97 -4.81
C LYS A 53 14.11 -12.61 -3.43
N VAL A 54 14.24 -11.83 -2.36
CA VAL A 54 14.16 -12.33 -0.98
C VAL A 54 12.73 -12.76 -0.67
N LEU A 55 11.74 -11.91 -0.95
CA LEU A 55 10.34 -12.18 -0.63
C LEU A 55 9.79 -13.38 -1.42
N CYS A 56 10.21 -13.58 -2.66
CA CYS A 56 9.84 -14.78 -3.43
C CYS A 56 10.35 -16.09 -2.83
N ARG A 57 11.31 -16.07 -1.88
CA ARG A 57 11.75 -17.28 -1.17
C ARG A 57 10.80 -17.71 -0.06
N SER A 58 9.96 -16.81 0.46
CA SER A 58 8.96 -17.12 1.49
C SER A 58 7.80 -17.97 0.97
N GLY A 59 7.68 -18.13 -0.36
CA GLY A 59 6.64 -18.88 -1.04
C GLY A 59 5.86 -18.03 -2.04
N GLN A 60 5.09 -18.69 -2.92
CA GLN A 60 4.17 -17.97 -3.82
C GLN A 60 2.89 -17.61 -3.07
N GLY A 61 2.42 -16.37 -3.24
CA GLY A 61 1.10 -15.96 -2.79
C GLY A 61 0.18 -15.60 -3.96
N SER A 62 -0.97 -15.02 -3.65
CA SER A 62 -2.00 -14.68 -4.65
C SER A 62 -2.12 -13.18 -4.92
N VAL A 63 -1.43 -12.33 -4.16
CA VAL A 63 -1.56 -10.87 -4.23
C VAL A 63 -0.60 -10.31 -5.29
N ALA A 64 -1.16 -9.57 -6.26
CA ALA A 64 -0.38 -8.85 -7.26
C ALA A 64 0.17 -7.55 -6.69
N VAL A 65 1.37 -7.16 -7.12
CA VAL A 65 1.98 -5.86 -6.78
C VAL A 65 2.27 -5.08 -8.07
N PRO A 66 1.89 -3.80 -8.17
CA PRO A 66 2.20 -2.98 -9.33
C PRO A 66 3.70 -2.97 -9.67
N GLY A 67 4.04 -2.96 -10.96
CA GLY A 67 5.41 -2.86 -11.44
C GLY A 67 6.15 -4.20 -11.59
N VAL A 68 5.57 -5.32 -11.13
CA VAL A 68 6.19 -6.65 -11.23
C VAL A 68 5.19 -7.72 -11.63
N SER A 69 5.67 -8.83 -12.21
CA SER A 69 4.84 -9.98 -12.57
C SER A 69 4.64 -10.99 -11.42
N ALA A 70 5.41 -10.84 -10.34
CA ALA A 70 5.36 -11.74 -9.19
C ALA A 70 4.04 -11.57 -8.40
N ARG A 71 3.59 -12.67 -7.79
CA ARG A 71 2.53 -12.64 -6.78
C ARG A 71 3.08 -13.09 -5.43
N LEU A 72 2.81 -12.30 -4.40
CA LEU A 72 3.37 -12.47 -3.06
C LEU A 72 2.27 -12.78 -2.05
N GLY A 73 2.67 -13.27 -0.87
CA GLY A 73 1.78 -13.34 0.29
C GLY A 73 1.31 -11.94 0.69
N LEU A 74 0.18 -11.82 1.40
CA LEU A 74 -0.43 -10.52 1.72
C LEU A 74 0.56 -9.54 2.38
N LEU A 75 1.28 -9.99 3.40
CA LEU A 75 2.22 -9.14 4.14
C LEU A 75 3.45 -8.77 3.29
N ASP A 76 3.98 -9.73 2.52
CA ASP A 76 5.11 -9.50 1.63
C ASP A 76 4.74 -8.55 0.48
N ALA A 77 3.52 -8.65 -0.06
CA ALA A 77 3.00 -7.76 -1.08
C ALA A 77 2.85 -6.33 -0.54
N ALA A 78 2.28 -6.18 0.66
CA ALA A 78 2.14 -4.88 1.32
C ALA A 78 3.51 -4.25 1.60
N TYR A 79 4.45 -5.06 2.11
CA TYR A 79 5.81 -4.60 2.38
C TYR A 79 6.54 -4.20 1.09
N TYR A 80 6.53 -5.04 0.06
CA TYR A 80 7.16 -4.76 -1.23
C TYR A 80 6.57 -3.51 -1.91
N GLY A 81 5.23 -3.39 -1.93
CA GLY A 81 4.54 -2.24 -2.49
C GLY A 81 4.90 -0.94 -1.75
N ALA A 82 4.94 -0.96 -0.42
CA ALA A 82 5.35 0.22 0.35
C ALA A 82 6.81 0.62 0.08
N GLN A 83 7.71 -0.34 0.01
CA GLN A 83 9.13 -0.08 -0.29
C GLN A 83 9.33 0.50 -1.68
N THR A 84 8.66 -0.06 -2.69
CA THR A 84 8.76 0.42 -4.08
C THR A 84 8.10 1.78 -4.29
N ALA A 85 6.99 2.05 -3.60
CA ALA A 85 6.35 3.37 -3.61
C ALA A 85 7.28 4.48 -3.08
N ASN A 86 8.19 4.15 -2.17
CA ASN A 86 9.13 5.10 -1.56
C ASN A 86 10.56 4.93 -2.08
N ALA A 87 10.80 4.19 -3.17
CA ALA A 87 12.17 3.91 -3.60
C ALA A 87 12.81 5.05 -4.43
N LEU A 88 12.05 6.08 -4.77
CA LEU A 88 12.45 7.17 -5.67
C LEU A 88 12.99 8.43 -4.93
N ASP A 89 13.02 8.39 -3.59
CA ASP A 89 13.57 9.40 -2.65
C ASP A 89 13.99 8.69 -1.34
#